data_AF-E3EKV2-F1
#
_entry.id   AF-E3EKV2-F1
#
_cell.length_a   1.000
_cell.length_b   1.000
_cell.length_c   1.000
_cell.angle_alpha   90.00
_cell.angle_beta   90.00
_cell.angle_gamma   90.00
#
_symmetry.space_group_name_H-M   'P 1'
#
loop_
_entity.id
_entity.type
_entity.pdbx_description
1 polymer ?
#
loop_
_entity_poly.entity_id
_entity_poly.type
_entity_poly.pdbx_seq_one_letter_code
_entity_poly.pdbx_strand_id
1 'polypeptide(L)'
;MRNYQIPPDMNEKEKVIGGILNINQFFWVLAGLLIGAGAFAIFVKLFGGVIALILAIPICLIGTPFAIYKKNELTLYQYLSYKRKFKKKTHKLANIQKEVRF
;
A
#
# COMPACT_ATOMS: atom_id res chain seq x y z
N MET A 1 27.28 33.90 -4.58
CA MET A 1 26.89 32.49 -4.35
C MET A 1 26.06 32.04 -5.54
N ARG A 2 26.42 30.93 -6.21
CA ARG A 2 25.72 30.46 -7.41
C ARG A 2 24.53 29.60 -6.98
N ASN A 3 23.31 30.11 -7.11
CA ASN A 3 22.11 29.33 -6.83
C ASN A 3 21.89 28.35 -7.97
N TYR A 4 21.96 27.06 -7.67
CA TYR A 4 21.51 26.02 -8.58
C TYR A 4 20.05 25.75 -8.29
N GLN A 5 19.24 25.75 -9.35
CA GLN A 5 17.84 25.38 -9.27
C GLN A 5 17.77 23.85 -9.24
N ILE A 6 17.65 23.31 -8.02
CA ILE A 6 17.45 21.88 -7.81
C ILE A 6 16.02 21.57 -8.30
N PRO A 7 15.82 20.59 -9.19
CA PRO A 7 14.48 20.21 -9.59
C PRO A 7 13.70 19.77 -8.34
N PRO A 8 12.40 20.12 -8.22
CA PRO A 8 11.58 19.66 -7.11
C PRO A 8 11.59 18.14 -7.07
N ASP A 9 11.66 17.58 -5.87
CA ASP A 9 11.82 16.14 -5.65
C ASP A 9 10.58 15.38 -6.17
N MET A 10 10.66 14.87 -7.40
CA MET A 10 9.56 14.17 -8.09
C MET A 10 9.33 12.75 -7.55
N ASN A 11 10.07 12.34 -6.51
CA ASN A 11 10.01 10.99 -5.96
C ASN A 11 8.79 10.79 -5.05
N GLU A 12 8.16 11.88 -4.59
CA GLU A 12 6.88 11.80 -3.91
C GLU A 12 5.82 11.30 -4.89
N LYS A 13 5.36 10.07 -4.66
CA LYS A 13 4.22 9.51 -5.40
C LYS A 13 3.05 10.46 -5.27
N GLU A 14 2.54 10.92 -6.42
CA GLU A 14 1.44 11.87 -6.48
C GLU A 14 0.20 11.32 -5.75
N LYS A 15 -0.27 12.13 -4.78
CA LYS A 15 -1.51 11.88 -4.06
C LYS A 15 -2.68 12.35 -4.92
N VAL A 16 -3.14 11.47 -5.79
CA VAL A 16 -4.18 11.76 -6.80
C VAL A 16 -5.56 11.93 -6.16
N ILE A 17 -5.84 11.24 -5.05
CA ILE A 17 -7.20 11.16 -4.49
C ILE A 17 -7.28 12.00 -3.23
N GLY A 18 -7.99 13.13 -3.34
CA GLY A 18 -8.20 14.10 -2.27
C GLY A 18 -6.91 14.74 -1.74
N GLY A 19 -5.80 14.66 -2.47
CA GLY A 19 -4.48 15.13 -2.01
C GLY A 19 -3.88 14.33 -0.85
N ILE A 20 -4.52 13.21 -0.45
CA ILE A 20 -4.11 12.41 0.73
C ILE A 20 -3.65 11.02 0.29
N LEU A 21 -4.34 10.41 -0.68
CA LEU A 21 -4.13 9.02 -1.08
C LEU A 21 -3.50 8.89 -2.48
N ASN A 22 -2.54 7.98 -2.58
CA ASN A 22 -1.98 7.55 -3.86
C ASN A 22 -2.93 6.57 -4.56
N ILE A 23 -2.85 6.47 -5.89
CA ILE A 23 -3.68 5.55 -6.70
C ILE A 23 -3.60 4.09 -6.18
N ASN A 24 -2.41 3.65 -5.78
CA ASN A 24 -2.19 2.32 -5.24
C ASN A 24 -2.85 2.12 -3.87
N GLN A 25 -2.83 3.14 -3.00
CA GLN A 25 -3.49 3.07 -1.69
C GLN A 25 -5.01 3.00 -1.87
N PHE A 26 -5.55 3.72 -2.86
CA PHE A 26 -6.95 3.64 -3.20
C PHE A 26 -7.38 2.25 -3.68
N PHE A 27 -6.60 1.59 -4.54
CA PHE A 27 -6.90 0.22 -4.93
C PHE A 27 -6.90 -0.76 -3.74
N TRP A 28 -6.06 -0.55 -2.72
CA TRP A 28 -6.09 -1.36 -1.50
C TRP A 28 -7.36 -1.13 -0.66
N VAL A 29 -7.82 0.12 -0.55
CA VAL A 29 -9.09 0.44 0.12
C VAL A 29 -10.26 -0.14 -0.66
N LEU A 30 -10.29 0.04 -1.98
CA LEU A 30 -11.32 -0.47 -2.87
C LEU A 30 -11.40 -2.00 -2.82
N ALA A 31 -10.26 -2.68 -2.84
CA ALA A 31 -10.21 -4.13 -2.70
C ALA A 31 -10.73 -4.61 -1.34
N GLY A 32 -10.37 -3.93 -0.24
CA GLY A 32 -10.90 -4.24 1.09
C GLY A 32 -12.43 -4.08 1.16
N LEU A 33 -12.98 -3.05 0.51
CA LEU A 33 -14.42 -2.80 0.45
C LEU A 33 -15.14 -3.88 -0.37
N LEU A 34 -14.60 -4.26 -1.53
CA LEU A 34 -15.16 -5.33 -2.36
C LEU A 34 -15.15 -6.69 -1.64
N ILE A 35 -14.06 -7.02 -0.95
CA ILE A 35 -13.96 -8.25 -0.16
C ILE A 35 -14.95 -8.23 1.01
N GLY A 36 -15.06 -7.10 1.72
CA GLY A 36 -16.03 -6.91 2.80
C GLY A 36 -17.47 -7.06 2.33
N ALA A 37 -17.82 -6.45 1.19
CA ALA A 37 -19.15 -6.56 0.59
C ALA A 37 -19.47 -8.00 0.13
N GLY A 38 -18.52 -8.69 -0.47
CA GLY A 38 -18.66 -10.10 -0.84
C GLY A 38 -18.84 -11.02 0.37
N ALA A 39 -18.03 -10.82 1.42
CA ALA A 39 -18.17 -11.55 2.67
C ALA A 39 -19.54 -11.31 3.32
N PHE A 40 -20.00 -10.05 3.36
CA PHE A 40 -21.32 -9.69 3.87
C PHE A 40 -22.44 -10.44 3.12
N ALA A 41 -22.42 -10.44 1.78
CA ALA A 41 -23.42 -11.13 0.98
C ALA A 41 -23.50 -12.64 1.27
N ILE A 42 -22.36 -13.27 1.56
CA ILE A 42 -22.29 -14.69 1.94
C ILE A 42 -22.83 -14.90 3.37
N PHE A 43 -22.38 -14.09 4.33
CA PHE A 43 -22.79 -14.23 5.72
C PHE A 43 -24.29 -13.93 5.95
N VAL A 44 -24.87 -12.98 5.21
CA VAL A 44 -26.31 -12.66 5.29
C VAL A 44 -27.16 -13.89 4.94
N LYS A 45 -26.74 -14.68 3.94
CA LYS A 45 -27.44 -15.90 3.54
C LYS A 45 -27.34 -17.03 4.56
N LEU A 46 -26.29 -17.06 5.39
CA LEU A 46 -26.01 -18.16 6.32
C LEU A 46 -26.53 -17.90 7.75
N PHE A 47 -26.35 -16.68 8.27
CA PHE A 47 -26.55 -16.38 9.70
C PHE A 47 -27.55 -15.24 9.96
N GLY A 48 -28.10 -14.63 8.90
CA GLY A 48 -28.99 -13.47 9.01
C GLY A 48 -28.24 -12.13 9.07
N GLY A 49 -28.98 -11.03 8.84
CA GLY A 49 -28.40 -9.72 8.53
C GLY A 49 -27.54 -9.09 9.63
N VAL A 50 -27.93 -9.25 10.90
CA VAL A 50 -27.25 -8.59 12.03
C VAL A 50 -25.88 -9.22 12.32
N ILE A 51 -25.82 -10.55 12.34
CA ILE A 51 -24.57 -11.30 12.60
C ILE A 51 -23.59 -11.11 11.44
N ALA A 52 -24.10 -11.09 10.21
CA ALA A 52 -23.29 -10.83 9.02
C ALA A 52 -22.61 -9.46 9.05
N LEU A 53 -23.30 -8.43 9.58
CA LEU A 53 -22.77 -7.08 9.66
C LEU A 53 -21.61 -7.00 10.67
N ILE A 54 -21.77 -7.62 11.84
CA ILE A 54 -20.73 -7.68 12.88
C ILE A 54 -19.46 -8.37 12.36
N LEU A 55 -19.60 -9.43 11.56
CA LEU A 55 -18.46 -10.15 10.98
C LEU A 55 -17.85 -9.45 9.76
N ALA A 56 -18.65 -8.73 8.97
CA ALA A 56 -18.18 -8.05 7.77
C ALA A 56 -17.37 -6.77 8.08
N ILE A 57 -17.69 -6.06 9.18
CA ILE A 57 -16.97 -4.85 9.59
C ILE A 57 -15.44 -5.08 9.75
N PRO A 58 -14.97 -6.07 10.56
CA PRO A 58 -13.54 -6.29 10.70
C PRO A 58 -12.88 -6.77 9.41
N ILE A 59 -13.60 -7.52 8.56
CA ILE A 59 -13.11 -7.98 7.25
C ILE A 59 -12.86 -6.79 6.31
N CYS A 60 -13.79 -5.82 6.29
CA CYS A 60 -13.68 -4.62 5.50
C CYS A 60 -12.45 -3.77 5.92
N LEU A 61 -12.13 -3.78 7.21
CA LEU A 61 -10.99 -3.03 7.77
C LEU A 61 -9.63 -3.65 7.43
N ILE A 62 -9.54 -4.89 6.95
CA ILE A 62 -8.26 -5.54 6.58
C ILE A 62 -7.52 -4.77 5.47
N GLY A 63 -8.24 -4.06 4.59
CA GLY A 63 -7.64 -3.22 3.56
C GLY A 63 -7.01 -1.92 4.08
N THR A 64 -7.47 -1.41 5.22
CA THR A 64 -7.04 -0.12 5.77
C THR A 64 -5.57 -0.07 6.23
N PRO A 65 -4.99 -1.07 6.94
CA PRO A 65 -3.58 -1.03 7.30
C PRO A 65 -2.65 -1.04 6.07
N PHE A 66 -3.05 -1.67 4.97
CA PHE A 66 -2.27 -1.65 3.72
C PHE A 66 -2.27 -0.29 3.02
N ALA A 67 -3.32 0.51 3.22
CA ALA A 67 -3.44 1.85 2.67
C ALA A 67 -2.74 2.91 3.56
N ILE A 68 -2.88 2.81 4.88
CA ILE A 68 -2.47 3.88 5.82
C ILE A 68 -1.03 3.71 6.30
N TYR A 69 -0.56 2.48 6.49
CA TYR A 69 0.76 2.24 7.06
C TYR A 69 1.86 2.54 6.04
N LYS A 70 2.60 3.62 6.30
CA LYS A 70 3.80 4.03 5.55
C LYS A 70 5.04 3.69 6.37
N LYS A 71 5.95 2.90 5.82
CA LYS A 71 7.27 2.63 6.40
C LYS A 71 8.33 3.15 5.44
N ASN A 72 9.16 4.09 5.90
CA ASN A 72 10.19 4.75 5.10
C ASN A 72 9.61 5.36 3.81
N GLU A 73 8.51 6.13 3.91
CA GLU A 73 7.77 6.75 2.79
C GLU A 73 7.15 5.77 1.78
N LEU A 74 7.42 4.47 1.93
CA LEU A 74 6.84 3.40 1.13
C LEU A 74 5.57 2.88 1.78
N THR A 75 4.55 2.65 0.97
CA THR A 75 3.37 1.88 1.40
C THR A 75 3.78 0.46 1.80
N LEU A 76 3.10 -0.13 2.79
CA LEU A 76 3.41 -1.48 3.29
C LEU A 76 3.52 -2.52 2.14
N TYR A 77 2.65 -2.42 1.14
CA TYR A 77 2.71 -3.24 -0.08
C TYR A 77 4.01 -3.07 -0.88
N GLN A 78 4.44 -1.83 -1.10
CA GLN A 78 5.68 -1.54 -1.82
C GLN A 78 6.89 -2.04 -1.03
N TYR A 79 6.92 -1.80 0.28
CA TYR A 79 7.98 -2.30 1.16
C TYR A 79 8.10 -3.82 1.08
N LEU A 80 6.98 -4.55 1.21
CA LEU A 80 6.95 -6.01 1.09
C LEU A 80 7.39 -6.50 -0.29
N SER A 81 6.94 -5.83 -1.35
CA SER A 81 7.29 -6.19 -2.73
C SER A 81 8.78 -5.97 -3.02
N TYR A 82 9.36 -4.86 -2.57
CA TYR A 82 10.80 -4.60 -2.68
C TYR A 82 11.61 -5.57 -1.84
N LYS A 83 11.19 -5.86 -0.59
CA LYS A 83 11.84 -6.86 0.25
C LYS A 83 11.86 -8.24 -0.42
N ARG A 84 10.75 -8.66 -1.04
CA ARG A 84 10.68 -9.92 -1.81
C ARG A 84 11.58 -9.89 -3.05
N LYS A 85 11.58 -8.80 -3.82
CA LYS A 85 12.46 -8.62 -4.99
C LYS A 85 13.94 -8.64 -4.59
N PHE A 86 14.29 -8.00 -3.48
CA PHE A 86 15.64 -7.99 -2.92
C PHE A 86 16.07 -9.41 -2.50
N LYS A 87 15.22 -10.11 -1.73
CA LYS A 87 15.47 -11.50 -1.32
C LYS A 87 15.63 -12.46 -2.52
N LYS A 88 14.90 -12.22 -3.61
CA LYS A 88 15.05 -12.98 -4.88
C LYS A 88 16.31 -12.62 -5.66
N LYS A 89 16.85 -11.39 -5.51
CA LYS A 89 18.05 -10.94 -6.23
C LYS A 89 19.36 -11.36 -5.56
N THR A 90 19.36 -11.77 -4.30
CA THR A 90 20.59 -12.09 -3.56
C THR A 90 20.82 -13.58 -3.43
N HIS A 91 21.62 -14.13 -4.35
CA HIS A 91 22.66 -15.11 -3.98
C HIS A 91 23.81 -15.29 -5.00
N LYS A 92 23.94 -14.43 -6.04
CA LYS A 92 25.00 -14.58 -7.05
C LYS A 92 25.88 -13.35 -7.35
N LEU A 93 25.58 -12.16 -6.83
CA LEU A 93 26.41 -10.97 -7.10
C LEU A 93 26.54 -10.09 -5.84
N ALA A 94 27.76 -9.60 -5.59
CA ALA A 94 28.04 -8.59 -4.57
C ALA A 94 27.29 -7.29 -4.92
N ASN A 95 26.61 -6.70 -3.94
CA ASN A 95 25.87 -5.46 -4.13
C ASN A 95 26.87 -4.30 -4.21
N ILE A 96 27.32 -3.95 -5.42
CA ILE A 96 28.19 -2.78 -5.64
C ILE A 96 27.33 -1.55 -5.41
N GLN A 97 27.54 -0.86 -4.29
CA GLN A 97 27.02 0.49 -4.13
C GLN A 97 27.83 1.38 -5.08
N LYS A 98 27.18 1.92 -6.12
CA LYS A 98 27.78 3.04 -6.85
C LYS A 98 27.88 4.19 -5.86
N GLU A 99 29.08 4.47 -5.40
CA GLU A 99 29.37 5.68 -4.63
C GLU A 99 28.91 6.88 -5.45
N VAL A 100 27.89 7.57 -4.95
CA VAL A 100 27.51 8.89 -5.46
C VAL A 100 28.60 9.83 -4.97
N ARG A 101 29.59 10.12 -5.83
CA ARG A 101 30.55 11.19 -5.56
C ARG A 101 29.80 12.53 -5.65
N PHE A 102 29.82 13.24 -4.53
CA PHE A 102 29.38 14.64 -4.41
C PHE A 102 30.33 15.58 -5.16
#